data_AF-A0A9D5KAR6-F1
#
_entry.id   AF-A0A9D5KAR6-F1
#
_cell.length_a   1.000
_cell.length_b   1.000
_cell.length_c   1.000
_cell.angle_alpha   90.00
_cell.angle_beta   90.00
_cell.angle_gamma   90.00
#
_symmetry.space_group_name_H-M   'P 1'
#
loop_
_entity.id
_entity.type
_entity.pdbx_description
1 polymer ?
#
loop_
_entity_poly.entity_id
_entity_poly.type
_entity_poly.pdbx_seq_one_letter_code
_entity_poly.pdbx_strand_id
1 'polypeptide(L)'
;MFELEVLRDGVAEYKDESTLAVDERSLKLGEFLYLWQGERRIDYRIADGLLFVGGKLAGINLTETQPSISDSGMPASVVINAFQINKGLSRGFTTVKIRGSIAKYDNKALKYLQDLKNPKLVWWDDCHQVNPALRYIGKCRGLKVLGLRYSGLTDKGLANLSRCRDMRVLDIEGSRAFTGEGLKHLKGLTLLKRLNLSGTGINELNLRFIDPLFRLQEIFLGKTSISEEGAIILGGYRNLRYIDLRDTKISQKALQRLRERLPESKILSDIRTGT
;
A
#
# COMPACT_ATOMS: atom_id res chain seq x y z
N MET A 1 17.39 4.18 16.89
CA MET A 1 17.06 2.93 16.23
C MET A 1 15.76 2.59 16.90
N PHE A 2 14.62 2.80 16.23
CA PHE A 2 13.33 2.47 16.84
C PHE A 2 13.12 0.98 16.65
N GLU A 3 13.78 0.15 17.44
CA GLU A 3 13.57 -1.29 17.43
C GLU A 3 12.64 -1.66 18.58
N LEU A 4 11.43 -2.06 18.22
CA LEU A 4 10.62 -2.90 19.09
C LEU A 4 11.22 -4.31 18.98
N GLU A 5 11.86 -4.75 20.05
CA GLU A 5 12.52 -6.05 20.12
C GLU A 5 11.51 -7.06 20.69
N VAL A 6 11.42 -8.24 20.05
CA VAL A 6 10.68 -9.36 20.63
C VAL A 6 11.52 -9.86 21.80
N LEU A 7 11.16 -9.47 23.03
CA LEU A 7 11.88 -9.87 24.23
C LEU A 7 11.73 -11.38 24.47
N ARG A 8 10.54 -11.90 24.21
CA ARG A 8 10.17 -13.31 24.28
C ARG A 8 8.86 -13.55 23.56
N ASP A 9 8.53 -14.80 23.29
CA ASP A 9 7.24 -15.16 22.72
C ASP A 9 6.09 -14.57 23.54
N GLY A 10 5.29 -13.77 22.83
CA GLY A 10 4.11 -13.10 23.35
C GLY A 10 4.32 -11.72 23.95
N VAL A 11 5.56 -11.19 24.01
CA VAL A 11 5.82 -9.81 24.46
C VAL A 11 6.91 -9.16 23.61
N ALA A 12 6.58 -8.05 22.96
CA ALA A 12 7.54 -7.15 22.34
C ALA A 12 7.52 -5.79 23.06
N GLU A 13 8.70 -5.24 23.36
CA GLU A 13 8.85 -3.97 24.07
C GLU A 13 9.84 -3.04 23.37
N TYR A 14 9.72 -1.76 23.72
CA TYR A 14 10.54 -0.69 23.21
C TYR A 14 11.93 -0.62 23.87
N LYS A 15 13.00 -0.49 23.08
CA LYS A 15 14.35 -0.14 23.55
C LYS A 15 14.84 1.20 22.94
N ASP A 16 14.72 2.25 23.74
CA ASP A 16 15.45 3.55 23.74
C ASP A 16 15.62 4.39 22.43
N GLU A 17 15.98 5.66 22.59
CA GLU A 17 15.60 6.80 21.73
C GLU A 17 16.53 7.23 20.57
N SER A 18 17.70 6.63 20.30
CA SER A 18 18.66 7.23 19.35
C SER A 18 18.88 6.46 18.03
N THR A 19 18.48 7.08 16.90
CA THR A 19 18.94 6.98 15.46
C THR A 19 18.41 5.93 14.44
N LEU A 20 17.79 6.43 13.33
CA LEU A 20 17.47 5.85 11.98
C LEU A 20 16.45 4.67 11.90
N ALA A 21 15.64 4.41 10.84
CA ALA A 21 15.23 5.09 9.59
C ALA A 21 13.74 4.74 9.25
N VAL A 22 13.05 5.62 8.52
CA VAL A 22 11.57 5.74 8.35
C VAL A 22 10.80 4.56 7.71
N ASP A 23 11.45 3.47 7.30
CA ASP A 23 10.83 2.51 6.36
C ASP A 23 10.31 1.20 7.01
N GLU A 24 10.48 1.01 8.32
CA GLU A 24 10.16 -0.27 9.00
C GLU A 24 9.11 -0.11 10.11
N ARG A 25 7.91 0.37 9.79
CA ARG A 25 6.78 0.35 10.74
C ARG A 25 6.09 -1.02 10.81
N SER A 26 6.81 -2.10 10.57
CA SER A 26 6.24 -3.44 10.55
C SER A 26 7.10 -4.40 11.36
N LEU A 27 6.53 -4.97 12.41
CA LEU A 27 7.12 -5.92 13.33
C LEU A 27 6.88 -7.34 12.87
N LYS A 28 7.92 -8.17 12.95
CA LYS A 28 7.78 -9.61 12.74
C LYS A 28 7.43 -10.28 14.07
N LEU A 29 6.17 -10.69 14.24
CA LEU A 29 5.67 -11.42 15.41
C LEU A 29 5.51 -12.89 15.02
N GLY A 30 6.51 -13.72 15.27
CA GLY A 30 6.58 -15.08 14.71
C GLY A 30 6.60 -15.04 13.17
N GLU A 31 5.66 -15.72 12.53
CA GLU A 31 5.46 -15.65 11.07
C GLU A 31 4.70 -14.39 10.57
N PHE A 32 4.16 -13.56 11.48
CA PHE A 32 3.27 -12.46 11.13
C PHE A 32 4.02 -11.15 10.93
N LEU A 33 3.57 -10.34 9.97
CA LEU A 33 4.00 -8.96 9.81
C LEU A 33 2.94 -8.02 10.40
N TYR A 34 3.19 -7.50 11.60
CA TYR A 34 2.34 -6.56 12.34
C TYR A 34 2.74 -5.13 12.05
N LEU A 35 1.86 -4.33 11.44
CA LEU A 35 2.13 -2.90 11.26
C LEU A 35 2.02 -2.18 12.61
N TRP A 36 3.10 -1.61 13.10
CA TRP A 36 3.17 -0.85 14.35
C TRP A 36 2.20 0.34 14.30
N GLN A 37 1.36 0.49 15.33
CA GLN A 37 0.36 1.55 15.42
C GLN A 37 0.72 2.63 16.46
N GLY A 38 1.94 2.59 17.02
CA GLY A 38 2.42 3.57 18.01
C GLY A 38 2.45 3.06 19.45
N GLU A 39 2.29 1.75 19.68
CA GLU A 39 2.30 1.14 21.00
C GLU A 39 3.72 1.07 21.60
N ARG A 40 3.85 1.34 22.90
CA ARG A 40 5.11 1.19 23.65
C ARG A 40 5.44 -0.25 24.01
N ARG A 41 4.41 -1.10 24.09
CA ARG A 41 4.49 -2.51 24.42
C ARG A 41 3.38 -3.24 23.68
N ILE A 42 3.72 -4.37 23.10
CA ILE A 42 2.81 -5.24 22.35
C ILE A 42 2.80 -6.58 23.07
N ASP A 43 1.74 -6.82 23.85
CA ASP A 43 1.42 -8.16 24.32
C ASP A 43 0.69 -8.88 23.19
N TYR A 44 1.27 -9.95 22.68
CA TYR A 44 0.70 -10.72 21.58
C TYR A 44 0.58 -12.20 21.92
N ARG A 45 -0.26 -12.92 21.19
CA ARG A 45 -0.43 -14.37 21.33
C ARG A 45 -0.64 -14.94 19.94
N ILE A 46 0.08 -16.00 19.60
CA ILE A 46 -0.18 -16.78 18.39
C ILE A 46 -0.80 -18.10 18.84
N ALA A 47 -1.97 -18.45 18.28
CA ALA A 47 -2.61 -19.73 18.54
C ALA A 47 -3.44 -20.13 17.32
N ASP A 48 -3.36 -21.40 16.92
CA ASP A 48 -4.12 -21.96 15.79
C ASP A 48 -3.94 -21.18 14.46
N GLY A 49 -2.75 -20.61 14.24
CA GLY A 49 -2.49 -19.75 13.09
C GLY A 49 -3.14 -18.37 13.21
N LEU A 50 -3.47 -17.89 14.41
CA LEU A 50 -4.07 -16.58 14.65
C LEU A 50 -3.17 -15.75 15.56
N LEU A 51 -2.82 -14.55 15.12
CA LEU A 51 -2.15 -13.53 15.92
C LEU A 51 -3.19 -12.68 16.65
N PHE A 52 -3.04 -12.55 17.95
CA PHE A 52 -3.77 -11.63 18.81
C PHE A 52 -2.81 -10.60 19.39
N VAL A 53 -3.20 -9.33 19.46
CA VAL A 53 -2.46 -8.24 20.12
C VAL A 53 -3.39 -7.55 21.11
N GLY A 54 -2.97 -7.43 22.37
CA GLY A 54 -3.80 -6.87 23.45
C GLY A 54 -5.12 -7.63 23.64
N GLY A 55 -5.11 -8.96 23.45
CA GLY A 55 -6.29 -9.82 23.52
C GLY A 55 -7.24 -9.74 22.31
N LYS A 56 -6.94 -8.92 21.30
CA LYS A 56 -7.74 -8.76 20.08
C LYS A 56 -7.07 -9.42 18.89
N LEU A 57 -7.85 -10.02 17.99
CA LEU A 57 -7.29 -10.61 16.78
C LEU A 57 -6.64 -9.54 15.89
N ALA A 58 -5.36 -9.73 15.57
CA ALA A 58 -4.49 -8.81 14.84
C ALA A 58 -3.88 -9.43 13.56
N GLY A 59 -3.92 -10.75 13.40
CA GLY A 59 -3.48 -11.42 12.17
C GLY A 59 -3.94 -12.88 12.09
N ILE A 60 -3.95 -13.45 10.88
CA ILE A 60 -4.22 -14.89 10.64
C ILE A 60 -3.19 -15.46 9.63
N ASN A 61 -2.46 -16.50 10.03
CA ASN A 61 -1.48 -17.29 9.30
C ASN A 61 -2.13 -18.61 8.89
N LEU A 62 -2.18 -18.87 7.59
CA LEU A 62 -2.90 -19.99 7.01
C LEU A 62 -1.97 -20.95 6.27
N THR A 63 -0.68 -20.98 6.62
CA THR A 63 0.19 -22.07 6.17
C THR A 63 -0.08 -23.38 6.90
N GLU A 64 -0.71 -23.35 8.09
CA GLU A 64 -0.83 -24.53 8.95
C GLU A 64 -2.25 -24.93 9.39
N THR A 65 -3.29 -24.10 9.22
CA THR A 65 -4.65 -24.48 9.64
C THR A 65 -5.75 -23.89 8.76
N GLN A 66 -6.70 -24.72 8.36
CA GLN A 66 -8.00 -24.29 7.84
C GLN A 66 -8.89 -23.92 9.05
N PRO A 67 -9.27 -22.66 9.27
CA PRO A 67 -10.10 -22.32 10.42
C PRO A 67 -11.55 -22.68 10.13
N SER A 68 -12.13 -23.53 10.98
CA SER A 68 -13.58 -23.57 11.17
C SER A 68 -13.95 -22.44 12.13
N ILE A 69 -14.81 -21.52 11.71
CA ILE A 69 -15.22 -20.37 12.54
C ILE A 69 -16.67 -20.60 12.96
N SER A 70 -16.91 -20.78 14.26
CA SER A 70 -18.24 -20.80 14.88
C SER A 70 -18.77 -19.37 15.06
N ASP A 71 -20.08 -19.21 14.91
CA ASP A 71 -20.80 -17.96 14.60
C ASP A 71 -20.85 -16.85 15.69
N SER A 72 -19.94 -16.81 16.69
CA SER A 72 -20.09 -15.88 17.84
C SER A 72 -19.06 -14.74 17.96
N GLY A 73 -18.18 -14.52 16.98
CA GLY A 73 -17.26 -13.37 17.00
C GLY A 73 -16.59 -13.11 15.66
N MET A 74 -17.08 -12.15 14.88
CA MET A 74 -16.54 -11.87 13.55
C MET A 74 -15.31 -10.93 13.62
N PRO A 75 -14.20 -11.24 12.93
CA PRO A 75 -13.00 -10.41 12.96
C PRO A 75 -13.10 -9.17 12.06
N ALA A 76 -12.41 -8.08 12.45
CA ALA A 76 -12.33 -6.83 11.69
C ALA A 76 -11.51 -6.93 10.39
N SER A 77 -10.71 -7.98 10.25
CA SER A 77 -9.81 -8.26 9.13
C SER A 77 -9.96 -9.71 8.65
N VAL A 78 -9.89 -9.93 7.34
CA VAL A 78 -9.91 -11.25 6.72
C VAL A 78 -8.82 -11.35 5.65
N VAL A 79 -8.12 -12.49 5.60
CA VAL A 79 -7.27 -12.87 4.47
C VAL A 79 -8.06 -13.86 3.63
N ILE A 80 -8.39 -13.49 2.40
CA ILE A 80 -9.14 -14.33 1.48
C ILE A 80 -8.14 -14.89 0.47
N ASN A 81 -8.05 -16.20 0.37
CA ASN A 81 -7.38 -16.78 -0.80
C ASN A 81 -8.24 -16.47 -2.04
N ALA A 82 -7.63 -16.05 -3.16
CA ALA A 82 -8.38 -15.75 -4.39
C ALA A 82 -9.35 -16.89 -4.81
N PHE A 83 -9.04 -18.15 -4.47
CA PHE A 83 -9.90 -19.32 -4.72
C PHE A 83 -11.17 -19.41 -3.84
N GLN A 84 -11.26 -18.63 -2.76
CA GLN A 84 -12.32 -18.70 -1.75
C GLN A 84 -13.34 -17.56 -1.87
N ILE A 85 -13.22 -16.68 -2.87
CA ILE A 85 -14.14 -15.56 -3.09
C ILE A 85 -15.53 -16.11 -3.49
N ASN A 86 -16.52 -16.04 -2.60
CA ASN A 86 -17.87 -16.60 -2.80
C ASN A 86 -18.99 -15.70 -2.24
N LYS A 87 -20.26 -16.10 -2.38
CA LYS A 87 -21.47 -15.35 -1.96
C LYS A 87 -21.51 -14.93 -0.47
N GLY A 88 -20.68 -15.52 0.40
CA GLY A 88 -20.64 -15.24 1.84
C GLY A 88 -19.85 -14.00 2.27
N LEU A 89 -19.25 -13.27 1.33
CA LEU A 89 -18.40 -12.09 1.57
C LEU A 89 -19.13 -10.84 2.09
N SER A 90 -20.46 -10.91 2.25
CA SER A 90 -21.30 -9.83 2.77
C SER A 90 -21.12 -9.51 4.26
N ARG A 91 -20.27 -10.29 4.95
CA ARG A 91 -19.89 -10.09 6.35
C ARG A 91 -18.95 -8.87 6.45
N GLY A 92 -19.17 -8.00 7.45
CA GLY A 92 -18.68 -6.60 7.51
C GLY A 92 -17.18 -6.38 7.72
N PHE A 93 -16.32 -7.06 6.95
CA PHE A 93 -14.87 -6.94 7.06
C PHE A 93 -14.37 -5.54 6.65
N THR A 94 -13.56 -4.93 7.51
CA THR A 94 -12.97 -3.62 7.26
C THR A 94 -11.59 -3.70 6.61
N THR A 95 -10.93 -4.85 6.71
CA THR A 95 -9.62 -5.12 6.12
C THR A 95 -9.69 -6.44 5.36
N VAL A 96 -9.26 -6.44 4.11
CA VAL A 96 -9.26 -7.61 3.23
C VAL A 96 -7.87 -7.74 2.60
N LYS A 97 -7.20 -8.88 2.78
CA LYS A 97 -5.98 -9.20 2.02
C LYS A 97 -6.28 -10.37 1.09
N ILE A 98 -6.04 -10.19 -0.20
CA ILE A 98 -6.20 -11.22 -1.21
C ILE A 98 -4.81 -11.75 -1.57
N ARG A 99 -4.60 -13.05 -1.45
CA ARG A 99 -3.34 -13.73 -1.82
C ARG A 99 -3.56 -14.71 -2.97
N GLY A 100 -2.53 -14.87 -3.81
CA GLY A 100 -2.44 -15.88 -4.86
C GLY A 100 -2.55 -15.31 -6.28
N SER A 101 -1.72 -15.85 -7.18
CA SER A 101 -1.75 -15.53 -8.61
C SER A 101 -2.99 -16.17 -9.26
N ILE A 102 -3.88 -15.34 -9.81
CA ILE A 102 -5.09 -15.79 -10.53
C ILE A 102 -4.75 -16.22 -11.96
N ALA A 103 -3.52 -16.65 -12.23
CA ALA A 103 -3.09 -17.00 -13.59
C ALA A 103 -3.89 -18.17 -14.23
N LYS A 104 -4.81 -18.84 -13.52
CA LYS A 104 -5.48 -20.05 -14.00
C LYS A 104 -7.01 -20.17 -13.96
N TYR A 105 -7.82 -19.21 -13.48
CA TYR A 105 -9.25 -19.52 -13.22
C TYR A 105 -10.29 -18.44 -13.60
N ASP A 106 -11.52 -18.92 -13.88
CA ASP A 106 -12.71 -18.25 -14.40
C ASP A 106 -13.26 -17.15 -13.46
N ASN A 107 -13.54 -15.98 -14.03
CA ASN A 107 -13.75 -14.67 -13.37
C ASN A 107 -15.09 -14.50 -12.61
N LYS A 108 -15.85 -15.58 -12.41
CA LYS A 108 -17.20 -15.51 -11.83
C LYS A 108 -17.21 -15.20 -10.34
N ALA A 109 -16.12 -15.49 -9.64
CA ALA A 109 -15.97 -15.26 -8.20
C ALA A 109 -15.73 -13.78 -7.86
N LEU A 110 -15.03 -13.02 -8.71
CA LEU A 110 -14.66 -11.62 -8.46
C LEU A 110 -15.85 -10.70 -8.22
N LYS A 111 -17.03 -11.02 -8.78
CA LYS A 111 -18.25 -10.24 -8.58
C LYS A 111 -18.63 -10.12 -7.10
N TYR A 112 -18.27 -11.09 -6.27
CA TYR A 112 -18.59 -11.07 -4.83
C TYR A 112 -17.76 -10.05 -4.04
N LEU A 113 -16.71 -9.48 -4.62
CA LEU A 113 -16.00 -8.34 -4.02
C LEU A 113 -16.88 -7.09 -3.90
N GLN A 114 -17.94 -6.99 -4.70
CA GLN A 114 -18.91 -5.88 -4.59
C GLN A 114 -19.76 -5.97 -3.32
N ASP A 115 -19.84 -7.15 -2.71
CA ASP A 115 -20.68 -7.42 -1.54
C ASP A 115 -19.94 -7.06 -0.23
N LEU A 116 -18.66 -6.68 -0.31
CA LEU A 116 -17.88 -6.15 0.81
C LEU A 116 -18.50 -4.84 1.29
N LYS A 117 -19.17 -4.87 2.44
CA LYS A 117 -19.98 -3.73 2.89
C LYS A 117 -19.20 -2.47 3.25
N ASN A 118 -17.91 -2.54 3.59
CA ASN A 118 -17.05 -1.38 3.86
C ASN A 118 -15.55 -1.74 4.03
N PRO A 119 -14.88 -2.28 3.00
CA PRO A 119 -13.44 -2.51 3.12
C PRO A 119 -12.73 -1.15 3.13
N LYS A 120 -11.99 -0.88 4.21
CA LYS A 120 -11.08 0.27 4.34
C LYS A 120 -9.71 -0.06 3.75
N LEU A 121 -9.29 -1.33 3.78
CA LEU A 121 -7.99 -1.78 3.30
C LEU A 121 -8.14 -3.02 2.42
N VAL A 122 -7.56 -2.96 1.21
CA VAL A 122 -7.46 -4.10 0.29
C VAL A 122 -6.01 -4.25 -0.18
N TRP A 123 -5.41 -5.42 -0.03
CA TRP A 123 -4.09 -5.73 -0.58
C TRP A 123 -4.18 -6.93 -1.51
N TRP A 124 -3.60 -6.83 -2.69
CA TRP A 124 -3.63 -7.85 -3.72
C TRP A 124 -2.37 -7.83 -4.56
N ASP A 125 -1.32 -8.42 -4.01
CA ASP A 125 -0.02 -8.47 -4.66
C ASP A 125 0.02 -9.64 -5.68
N ASP A 126 0.81 -9.48 -6.74
CA ASP A 126 1.07 -10.51 -7.77
C ASP A 126 -0.20 -11.04 -8.48
N CYS A 127 -1.01 -10.12 -9.01
CA CYS A 127 -2.27 -10.47 -9.68
C CYS A 127 -2.33 -10.00 -11.14
N HIS A 128 -2.27 -10.94 -12.09
CA HIS A 128 -2.43 -10.65 -13.51
C HIS A 128 -3.87 -10.27 -13.92
N GLN A 129 -4.89 -10.68 -13.16
CA GLN A 129 -6.32 -10.41 -13.46
C GLN A 129 -6.92 -9.27 -12.60
N VAL A 130 -6.10 -8.30 -12.18
CA VAL A 130 -6.55 -7.21 -11.30
C VAL A 130 -7.57 -6.26 -11.95
N ASN A 131 -7.50 -6.04 -13.27
CA ASN A 131 -8.33 -5.03 -13.95
C ASN A 131 -9.85 -5.31 -13.89
N PRO A 132 -10.35 -6.53 -14.18
CA PRO A 132 -11.75 -6.87 -13.97
C PRO A 132 -12.21 -6.70 -12.52
N ALA A 133 -11.37 -7.07 -11.55
CA ALA A 133 -11.71 -7.01 -10.13
C ALA A 133 -11.93 -5.57 -9.65
N LEU A 134 -11.16 -4.62 -10.19
CA LEU A 134 -11.27 -3.20 -9.83
C LEU A 134 -12.65 -2.59 -10.16
N ARG A 135 -13.40 -3.17 -11.11
CA ARG A 135 -14.81 -2.76 -11.37
C ARG A 135 -15.71 -2.96 -10.15
N TYR A 136 -15.39 -3.93 -9.29
CA TYR A 136 -16.12 -4.22 -8.07
C TYR A 136 -15.52 -3.47 -6.88
N ILE A 137 -14.18 -3.47 -6.74
CA ILE A 137 -13.49 -2.72 -5.67
C ILE A 137 -13.78 -1.22 -5.77
N GLY A 138 -13.87 -0.66 -6.98
CA GLY A 138 -14.22 0.74 -7.23
C GLY A 138 -15.61 1.18 -6.75
N LYS A 139 -16.50 0.21 -6.41
CA LYS A 139 -17.79 0.49 -5.77
C LYS A 139 -17.66 0.71 -4.26
N CYS A 140 -16.55 0.28 -3.65
CA CYS A 140 -16.27 0.43 -2.22
C CYS A 140 -15.82 1.88 -1.92
N ARG A 141 -16.79 2.77 -1.69
CA ARG A 141 -16.54 4.22 -1.50
C ARG A 141 -15.69 4.54 -0.26
N GLY A 142 -15.75 3.69 0.77
CA GLY A 142 -14.99 3.83 2.01
C GLY A 142 -13.54 3.29 1.97
N LEU A 143 -13.06 2.88 0.79
CA LEU A 143 -11.71 2.35 0.62
C LEU A 143 -10.66 3.42 0.90
N LYS A 144 -9.76 3.15 1.85
CA LYS A 144 -8.69 4.04 2.28
C LYS A 144 -7.31 3.58 1.82
N VAL A 145 -7.08 2.28 1.72
CA VAL A 145 -5.78 1.70 1.37
C VAL A 145 -5.98 0.64 0.31
N LEU A 146 -5.27 0.77 -0.80
CA LEU A 146 -5.23 -0.24 -1.85
C LEU A 146 -3.78 -0.53 -2.26
N GLY A 147 -3.35 -1.78 -2.06
CA GLY A 147 -2.07 -2.28 -2.55
C GLY A 147 -2.28 -3.30 -3.67
N LEU A 148 -1.61 -3.11 -4.81
CA LEU A 148 -1.66 -3.93 -6.01
C LEU A 148 -0.24 -4.15 -6.57
N ARG A 149 0.71 -4.47 -5.69
CA ARG A 149 2.12 -4.56 -6.10
C ARG A 149 2.33 -5.71 -7.08
N TYR A 150 3.24 -5.52 -8.02
CA TYR A 150 3.64 -6.49 -9.03
C TYR A 150 2.43 -7.07 -9.79
N SER A 151 1.41 -6.25 -10.03
CA SER A 151 0.16 -6.70 -10.66
C SER A 151 0.13 -6.38 -12.17
N GLY A 152 -0.79 -7.02 -12.89
CA GLY A 152 -1.09 -6.74 -14.29
C GLY A 152 -1.93 -5.47 -14.49
N LEU A 153 -1.85 -4.49 -13.59
CA LEU A 153 -2.67 -3.28 -13.64
C LEU A 153 -2.39 -2.46 -14.92
N THR A 154 -3.45 -1.97 -15.53
CA THR A 154 -3.43 -1.09 -16.70
C THR A 154 -4.09 0.25 -16.38
N ASP A 155 -3.85 1.25 -17.23
CA ASP A 155 -4.50 2.57 -17.10
C ASP A 155 -6.04 2.48 -17.10
N LYS A 156 -6.59 1.59 -17.93
CA LYS A 156 -8.04 1.31 -17.98
C LYS A 156 -8.55 0.66 -16.69
N GLY A 157 -7.76 -0.20 -16.06
CA GLY A 157 -8.10 -0.82 -14.78
C GLY A 157 -8.19 0.22 -13.67
N LEU A 158 -7.19 1.12 -13.61
CA LEU A 158 -7.10 2.17 -12.59
C LEU A 158 -8.29 3.14 -12.62
N ALA A 159 -8.90 3.37 -13.79
CA ALA A 159 -10.08 4.23 -13.95
C ALA A 159 -11.25 3.89 -13.01
N ASN A 160 -11.37 2.61 -12.63
CA ASN A 160 -12.42 2.15 -11.71
C ASN A 160 -12.28 2.71 -10.29
N LEU A 161 -11.09 3.21 -9.90
CA LEU A 161 -10.84 3.76 -8.56
C LEU A 161 -11.26 5.23 -8.41
N SER A 162 -11.69 5.89 -9.48
CA SER A 162 -12.05 7.32 -9.50
C SER A 162 -13.14 7.72 -8.49
N ARG A 163 -13.91 6.76 -7.96
CA ARG A 163 -14.98 6.97 -6.98
C ARG A 163 -14.57 6.69 -5.52
N CYS A 164 -13.39 6.14 -5.28
CA CYS A 164 -12.87 5.84 -3.93
C CYS A 164 -12.28 7.08 -3.25
N ARG A 165 -13.06 8.16 -3.12
CA ARG A 165 -12.58 9.49 -2.71
C ARG A 165 -11.97 9.53 -1.29
N ASP A 166 -12.22 8.50 -0.49
CA ASP A 166 -11.61 8.34 0.83
C ASP A 166 -10.22 7.66 0.80
N MET A 167 -9.66 7.39 -0.37
CA MET A 167 -8.35 6.79 -0.50
C MET A 167 -7.26 7.69 0.13
N ARG A 168 -6.38 7.06 0.90
CA ARG A 168 -5.22 7.66 1.59
C ARG A 168 -3.92 7.05 1.10
N VAL A 169 -3.93 5.77 0.72
CA VAL A 169 -2.76 5.04 0.23
C VAL A 169 -3.14 4.28 -1.03
N LEU A 170 -2.35 4.49 -2.09
CA LEU A 170 -2.38 3.69 -3.31
C LEU A 170 -0.96 3.20 -3.58
N ASP A 171 -0.82 1.88 -3.68
CA ASP A 171 0.45 1.24 -3.99
C ASP A 171 0.28 0.33 -5.20
N ILE A 172 0.92 0.69 -6.31
CA ILE A 172 0.88 -0.06 -7.58
C ILE A 172 2.29 -0.40 -8.07
N GLU A 173 3.25 -0.47 -7.15
CA GLU A 173 4.65 -0.78 -7.44
C GLU A 173 4.79 -1.97 -8.40
N GLY A 174 5.71 -1.90 -9.36
CA GLY A 174 6.04 -3.00 -10.25
C GLY A 174 4.93 -3.37 -11.24
N SER A 175 3.87 -2.58 -11.36
CA SER A 175 2.81 -2.78 -12.34
C SER A 175 3.27 -2.37 -13.75
N ARG A 176 4.05 -3.21 -14.41
CA ARG A 176 4.73 -2.89 -15.69
C ARG A 176 3.81 -2.53 -16.85
N ALA A 177 2.56 -2.99 -16.84
CA ALA A 177 1.57 -2.67 -17.87
C ALA A 177 0.90 -1.29 -17.68
N PHE A 178 1.19 -0.59 -16.57
CA PHE A 178 0.70 0.74 -16.29
C PHE A 178 1.61 1.80 -16.90
N THR A 179 1.07 2.62 -17.82
CA THR A 179 1.85 3.62 -18.58
C THR A 179 1.83 5.01 -17.95
N GLY A 180 0.99 5.24 -16.95
CA GLY A 180 0.82 6.54 -16.30
C GLY A 180 -0.37 7.35 -16.81
N GLU A 181 -0.89 7.06 -18.02
CA GLU A 181 -2.08 7.70 -18.56
C GLU A 181 -3.31 7.56 -17.66
N GLY A 182 -3.36 6.50 -16.85
CA GLY A 182 -4.43 6.25 -15.90
C GLY A 182 -4.44 7.23 -14.72
N LEU A 183 -3.34 7.93 -14.44
CA LEU A 183 -3.25 8.89 -13.33
C LEU A 183 -4.31 10.00 -13.43
N LYS A 184 -4.76 10.38 -14.64
CA LYS A 184 -5.85 11.35 -14.85
C LYS A 184 -7.16 10.98 -14.17
N HIS A 185 -7.37 9.69 -13.89
CA HIS A 185 -8.54 9.20 -13.18
C HIS A 185 -8.45 9.37 -11.66
N LEU A 186 -7.26 9.66 -11.12
CA LEU A 186 -7.05 9.86 -9.69
C LEU A 186 -7.33 11.29 -9.22
N LYS A 187 -7.62 12.25 -10.12
CA LYS A 187 -7.85 13.67 -9.79
C LYS A 187 -8.84 13.95 -8.65
N GLY A 188 -9.79 13.03 -8.43
CA GLY A 188 -10.80 13.14 -7.37
C GLY A 188 -10.36 12.58 -6.00
N LEU A 189 -9.19 11.95 -5.91
CA LEU A 189 -8.66 11.32 -4.69
C LEU A 189 -7.84 12.30 -3.87
N THR A 190 -8.36 13.51 -3.65
CA THR A 190 -7.64 14.64 -3.04
C THR A 190 -7.19 14.41 -1.60
N LEU A 191 -7.61 13.32 -0.97
CA LEU A 191 -7.21 12.88 0.37
C LEU A 191 -6.02 11.89 0.35
N LEU A 192 -5.50 11.55 -0.82
CA LEU A 192 -4.35 10.67 -0.97
C LEU A 192 -3.12 11.28 -0.28
N LYS A 193 -2.47 10.48 0.58
CA LYS A 193 -1.27 10.85 1.34
C LYS A 193 -0.04 10.09 0.86
N ARG A 194 -0.21 8.84 0.45
CA ARG A 194 0.89 7.99 -0.03
C ARG A 194 0.54 7.43 -1.40
N LEU A 195 1.47 7.60 -2.35
CA LEU A 195 1.36 7.07 -3.70
C LEU A 195 2.67 6.37 -4.09
N ASN A 196 2.61 5.06 -4.28
CA ASN A 196 3.76 4.28 -4.75
C ASN A 196 3.56 3.88 -6.22
N LEU A 197 4.45 4.40 -7.06
CA LEU A 197 4.49 4.21 -8.51
C LEU A 197 5.82 3.59 -8.96
N SER A 198 6.63 3.08 -8.03
CA SER A 198 7.95 2.55 -8.34
C SER A 198 7.89 1.40 -9.35
N GLY A 199 8.83 1.35 -10.28
CA GLY A 199 8.89 0.29 -11.31
C GLY A 199 7.70 0.26 -12.27
N THR A 200 7.05 1.41 -12.49
CA THR A 200 5.99 1.59 -13.50
C THR A 200 6.45 2.49 -14.66
N GLY A 201 5.64 2.63 -15.72
CA GLY A 201 5.96 3.46 -16.89
C GLY A 201 5.88 4.98 -16.71
N ILE A 202 6.03 5.48 -15.47
CA ILE A 202 5.85 6.90 -15.13
C ILE A 202 6.99 7.78 -15.67
N ASN A 203 6.60 8.98 -16.12
CA ASN A 203 7.46 10.06 -16.57
C ASN A 203 6.88 11.43 -16.16
N GLU A 204 7.55 12.51 -16.50
CA GLU A 204 7.16 13.88 -16.16
C GLU A 204 5.83 14.34 -16.81
N LEU A 205 5.45 13.79 -17.97
CA LEU A 205 4.20 14.15 -18.64
C LEU A 205 3.00 13.64 -17.84
N ASN A 206 3.05 12.37 -17.44
CA ASN A 206 1.95 11.76 -16.68
C ASN A 206 1.96 12.15 -15.19
N LEU A 207 3.09 12.55 -14.61
CA LEU A 207 3.15 13.09 -13.25
C LEU A 207 2.31 14.38 -13.08
N ARG A 208 2.10 15.17 -14.13
CA ARG A 208 1.22 16.35 -14.08
C ARG A 208 -0.25 16.01 -13.81
N PHE A 209 -0.68 14.77 -14.10
CA PHE A 209 -2.06 14.37 -13.85
C PHE A 209 -2.41 14.28 -12.37
N ILE A 210 -1.41 14.23 -11.47
CA ILE A 210 -1.63 14.18 -10.02
C ILE A 210 -1.55 15.55 -9.34
N ASP A 211 -1.51 16.66 -10.07
CA ASP A 211 -1.54 18.04 -9.52
C ASP A 211 -2.69 18.27 -8.51
N PRO A 212 -3.90 17.71 -8.69
CA PRO A 212 -4.97 17.82 -7.70
C PRO A 212 -4.70 17.10 -6.37
N LEU A 213 -3.67 16.26 -6.28
CA LEU A 213 -3.31 15.48 -5.08
C LEU A 213 -2.38 16.28 -4.15
N PHE A 214 -2.71 17.54 -3.91
CA PHE A 214 -1.91 18.50 -3.14
C PHE A 214 -1.67 18.10 -1.67
N ARG A 215 -2.39 17.09 -1.15
CA ARG A 215 -2.22 16.52 0.19
C ARG A 215 -1.22 15.37 0.26
N LEU A 216 -0.58 14.99 -0.86
CA LEU A 216 0.45 13.97 -0.88
C LEU A 216 1.58 14.30 0.10
N GLN A 217 1.98 13.30 0.86
CA GLN A 217 3.06 13.34 1.86
C GLN A 217 4.19 12.41 1.49
N GLU A 218 3.88 11.27 0.86
CA GLU A 218 4.85 10.27 0.45
C GLU A 218 4.63 9.92 -1.02
N ILE A 219 5.69 10.01 -1.82
CA ILE A 219 5.68 9.57 -3.20
C ILE A 219 6.90 8.70 -3.51
N PHE A 220 6.66 7.53 -4.09
CA PHE A 220 7.71 6.59 -4.49
C PHE A 220 7.73 6.51 -6.01
N LEU A 221 8.85 6.92 -6.60
CA LEU A 221 9.07 7.01 -8.05
C LEU A 221 10.32 6.25 -8.46
N GLY A 222 10.89 5.43 -7.58
CA GLY A 222 12.10 4.69 -7.93
C GLY A 222 11.91 3.75 -9.12
N LYS A 223 12.94 3.56 -9.95
CA LYS A 223 12.86 2.76 -11.19
C LYS A 223 11.83 3.29 -12.20
N THR A 224 11.71 4.61 -12.31
CA THR A 224 10.84 5.28 -13.31
C THR A 224 11.66 6.23 -14.19
N SER A 225 11.06 6.81 -15.23
CA SER A 225 11.77 7.69 -16.18
C SER A 225 11.87 9.15 -15.74
N ILE A 226 11.66 9.45 -14.46
CA ILE A 226 11.68 10.81 -13.93
C ILE A 226 13.04 11.48 -14.14
N SER A 227 13.03 12.63 -14.80
CA SER A 227 14.17 13.50 -15.11
C SER A 227 14.17 14.77 -14.25
N GLU A 228 14.93 15.79 -14.66
CA GLU A 228 14.92 17.10 -14.03
C GLU A 228 13.59 17.86 -14.15
N GLU A 229 12.83 17.64 -15.22
CA GLU A 229 11.48 18.17 -15.38
C GLU A 229 10.54 17.61 -14.31
N GLY A 230 10.66 16.32 -14.00
CA GLY A 230 9.90 15.69 -12.92
C GLY A 230 10.24 16.28 -11.55
N ALA A 231 11.52 16.62 -11.30
CA ALA A 231 11.92 17.31 -10.08
C ALA A 231 11.26 18.69 -9.93
N ILE A 232 11.13 19.45 -11.03
CA ILE A 232 10.42 20.74 -11.03
C ILE A 232 8.97 20.56 -10.62
N ILE A 233 8.28 19.55 -11.17
CA ILE A 233 6.89 19.22 -10.84
C ILE A 233 6.77 18.86 -9.35
N LEU A 234 7.63 17.98 -8.84
CA LEU A 234 7.63 17.57 -7.44
C LEU A 234 7.84 18.75 -6.48
N GLY A 235 8.65 19.74 -6.86
CA GLY A 235 8.86 20.98 -6.10
C GLY A 235 7.60 21.84 -5.90
N GLY A 236 6.50 21.55 -6.60
CA GLY A 236 5.17 22.14 -6.38
C GLY A 236 4.42 21.54 -5.18
N TYR A 237 4.74 20.32 -4.76
CA TYR A 237 4.02 19.59 -3.71
C TYR A 237 4.61 19.87 -2.33
N ARG A 238 4.27 21.04 -1.77
CA ARG A 238 4.80 21.53 -0.48
C ARG A 238 4.56 20.64 0.74
N ASN A 239 3.61 19.69 0.64
CA ASN A 239 3.29 18.75 1.72
C ASN A 239 4.10 17.46 1.66
N LEU A 240 4.92 17.25 0.61
CA LEU A 240 5.79 16.09 0.55
C LEU A 240 6.78 16.10 1.72
N ARG A 241 6.96 14.91 2.29
CA ARG A 241 7.85 14.61 3.41
C ARG A 241 8.80 13.46 3.07
N TYR A 242 8.40 12.60 2.14
CA TYR A 242 9.20 11.49 1.66
C TYR A 242 9.09 11.37 0.14
N ILE A 243 10.24 11.35 -0.53
CA ILE A 243 10.36 11.19 -1.98
C ILE A 243 11.42 10.13 -2.27
N ASP A 244 11.05 9.06 -2.96
CA ASP A 244 12.01 8.06 -3.47
C ASP A 244 12.26 8.26 -4.98
N LEU A 245 13.49 8.63 -5.33
CA LEU A 245 13.97 8.87 -6.69
C LEU A 245 15.16 7.96 -7.05
N ARG A 246 15.35 6.83 -6.34
CA ARG A 246 16.39 5.84 -6.68
C ARG A 246 16.12 5.25 -8.06
N ASP A 247 17.17 5.01 -8.83
CA ASP A 247 17.10 4.43 -10.18
C ASP A 247 16.15 5.24 -11.09
N THR A 248 16.30 6.57 -11.05
CA THR A 248 15.62 7.51 -11.96
C THR A 248 16.66 8.24 -12.83
N LYS A 249 16.19 9.07 -13.77
CA LYS A 249 17.03 9.86 -14.68
C LYS A 249 17.34 11.26 -14.13
N ILE A 250 17.12 11.51 -12.85
CA ILE A 250 17.36 12.83 -12.24
C ILE A 250 18.86 13.18 -12.27
N SER A 251 19.20 14.45 -12.52
CA SER A 251 20.57 14.94 -12.44
C SER A 251 20.91 15.39 -11.01
N GLN A 252 22.20 15.44 -10.65
CA GLN A 252 22.65 15.95 -9.34
C GLN A 252 22.16 17.38 -9.09
N LYS A 253 22.22 18.23 -10.12
CA LYS A 253 21.76 19.62 -10.07
C LYS A 253 20.25 19.73 -9.81
N ALA A 254 19.45 18.89 -10.47
CA ALA A 254 18.01 18.86 -10.26
C ALA A 254 17.65 18.35 -8.85
N LEU A 255 18.36 17.33 -8.36
CA LEU A 255 18.20 16.81 -7.00
C LEU A 255 18.52 17.88 -5.94
N GLN A 256 19.59 18.65 -6.14
CA GLN A 256 19.94 19.76 -5.24
C GLN A 256 18.84 20.83 -5.21
N ARG A 257 18.36 21.27 -6.38
CA ARG A 257 17.26 22.24 -6.49
C ARG A 257 15.98 21.74 -5.81
N LEU A 258 15.68 20.45 -5.93
CA LEU A 258 14.52 19.85 -5.28
C LEU A 258 14.64 19.88 -3.75
N ARG A 259 15.84 19.59 -3.21
CA ARG A 259 16.13 19.72 -1.76
C ARG A 259 15.99 21.16 -1.27
N GLU A 260 16.49 22.13 -2.02
CA GLU A 260 16.31 23.56 -1.70
C GLU A 260 14.83 23.96 -1.69
N ARG A 261 14.03 23.39 -2.60
CA ARG A 261 12.60 23.68 -2.71
C ARG A 261 11.76 23.02 -1.62
N LEU A 262 12.19 21.85 -1.14
CA LEU A 262 11.53 21.01 -0.15
C LEU A 262 12.50 20.62 0.98
N PRO A 263 12.98 21.59 1.79
CA PRO A 263 14.04 21.36 2.77
C PRO A 263 13.64 20.35 3.87
N GLU A 264 12.35 20.24 4.17
CA GLU A 264 11.79 19.31 5.17
C GLU A 264 11.51 17.90 4.61
N SER A 265 11.70 17.68 3.29
CA SER A 265 11.49 16.38 2.67
C SER A 265 12.72 15.47 2.80
N LYS A 266 12.51 14.23 3.26
CA LYS A 266 13.47 13.15 3.09
C LYS A 266 13.45 12.70 1.62
N ILE A 267 14.53 12.96 0.89
CA ILE A 267 14.67 12.59 -0.52
C ILE A 267 15.75 11.51 -0.68
N LEU A 268 15.32 10.31 -1.09
CA LEU A 268 16.21 9.20 -1.44
C LEU A 268 16.59 9.25 -2.92
N SER A 269 17.88 9.04 -3.21
CA SER A 269 18.44 8.97 -4.56
C SER A 269 19.74 8.17 -4.51
N ASP A 270 20.12 7.54 -5.63
CA ASP A 270 21.40 6.83 -5.76
C ASP A 270 22.57 7.77 -6.05
N ILE A 271 22.28 9.05 -6.33
CA ILE A 271 23.31 10.08 -6.52
C ILE A 271 23.95 10.38 -5.18
N ARG A 272 25.22 9.98 -5.05
CA ARG A 272 26.06 10.37 -3.92
C ARG A 272 26.20 11.89 -3.92
N THR A 273 25.71 12.55 -2.88
CA THR A 273 26.12 13.92 -2.60
C THR A 273 27.54 13.87 -2.08
N GLY A 274 28.50 14.33 -2.89
CA GLY A 274 29.84 14.60 -2.38
C GLY A 274 29.74 15.63 -1.26
N THR A 275 30.22 15.25 -0.08
CA THR A 275 30.63 16.19 0.98
C THR A 275 32.03 16.69 0.67
#